data_AF-A0A1F8QWG1-F1
#
_entry.id   AF-A0A1F8QWG1-F1
#
_cell.length_a   1.000
_cell.length_b   1.000
_cell.length_c   1.000
_cell.angle_alpha   90.00
_cell.angle_beta   90.00
_cell.angle_gamma   90.00
#
_symmetry.space_group_name_H-M   'P 1'
#
loop_
_entity.id
_entity.type
_entity.pdbx_description
1 polymer ?
#
loop_
_entity_poly.entity_id
_entity_poly.type
_entity_poly.pdbx_seq_one_letter_code
_entity_poly.pdbx_strand_id
1 'polypeptide(L)' 'MANLRVGDYLALDTRRDGLLKVFVSDCHKYYGRPGLVGNRFAVTVVSPARNENAEELFV' A
#
# COMPACT_ATOMS: atom_id res chain seq x y z
N MET A 1 -21.10 4.51 13.98
CA MET A 1 -19.81 4.07 14.55
C MET A 1 -19.93 2.59 14.87
N ALA A 2 -19.07 1.73 14.33
CA ALA A 2 -19.14 0.29 14.58
C ALA A 2 -18.59 0.00 15.98
N ASN A 3 -19.34 -0.74 16.82
CA ASN A 3 -18.92 -1.15 18.16
C ASN A 3 -17.90 -2.29 18.07
N LEU A 4 -16.69 -2.01 17.56
CA LEU A 4 -15.61 -2.98 17.42
C LEU A 4 -15.13 -3.45 18.80
N ARG A 5 -15.01 -4.76 18.96
CA ARG A 5 -14.53 -5.44 20.16
C ARG A 5 -13.26 -6.24 19.86
N VAL A 6 -12.50 -6.52 20.91
CA VAL A 6 -11.34 -7.41 20.82
C VAL A 6 -11.82 -8.79 20.34
N GLY A 7 -11.20 -9.28 19.26
CA GLY A 7 -11.58 -10.54 18.61
C GLY A 7 -12.45 -10.36 17.36
N ASP A 8 -12.98 -9.17 17.10
CA ASP A 8 -13.74 -8.89 15.88
C ASP A 8 -12.81 -8.91 14.65
N TYR A 9 -13.34 -9.46 13.55
CA TYR A 9 -12.64 -9.52 12.27
C TYR A 9 -13.19 -8.46 11.29
N LEU A 10 -12.28 -7.74 10.64
CA LEU A 10 -12.60 -6.81 9.57
C LEU A 10 -12.15 -7.39 8.23
N ALA A 11 -13.10 -7.63 7.34
CA ALA A 11 -12.80 -7.98 5.96
C ALA A 11 -12.35 -6.71 5.22
N LEU A 12 -11.13 -6.73 4.69
CA LEU A 12 -10.60 -5.66 3.85
C LEU A 12 -10.83 -6.01 2.37
N ASP A 13 -10.91 -4.98 1.54
CA ASP A 13 -10.96 -5.08 0.07
C ASP A 13 -9.63 -5.57 -0.54
N THR A 14 -8.56 -5.52 0.25
CA THR A 14 -7.20 -5.87 -0.16
C THR A 14 -7.06 -7.39 -0.29
N ARG A 15 -6.60 -7.83 -1.46
CA ARG A 15 -6.31 -9.25 -1.71
C ARG A 15 -5.10 -9.70 -0.90
N ARG A 16 -5.19 -10.87 -0.27
CA ARG A 16 -4.11 -11.47 0.55
C ARG A 16 -2.77 -11.55 -0.21
N ASP A 17 -2.84 -11.98 -1.47
CA ASP A 17 -1.65 -12.21 -2.31
C ASP A 17 -1.45 -11.05 -3.32
N GLY A 18 -2.15 -9.92 -3.12
CA GLY A 18 -2.08 -8.73 -3.96
C GLY A 18 -0.86 -7.86 -3.64
N LEU A 19 -0.47 -7.03 -4.61
CA LEU A 19 0.51 -5.97 -4.35
C LEU A 19 -0.11 -4.89 -3.46
N LEU A 20 0.67 -4.38 -2.50
CA LEU A 20 0.30 -3.24 -1.67
C LEU A 20 0.47 -1.94 -2.44
N LYS A 21 -0.44 -0.99 -2.19
CA LYS A 21 -0.32 0.39 -2.65
C LYS A 21 0.68 1.14 -1.79
N VAL A 22 1.63 1.82 -2.41
CA VAL A 22 2.62 2.69 -1.76
C VAL A 22 2.29 4.13 -2.09
N PHE A 23 2.03 4.90 -1.02
CA PHE A 23 1.69 6.31 -1.11
C PHE A 23 2.92 7.16 -0.79
N VAL A 24 3.12 8.22 -1.57
CA VAL A 24 4.06 9.29 -1.27
C VAL A 24 3.22 10.53 -1.01
N SER A 25 3.20 11.00 0.23
CA SER A 25 2.18 11.91 0.74
C SER A 25 0.78 11.29 0.59
N ASP A 26 -0.12 11.91 -0.18
CA ASP A 26 -1.49 11.47 -0.47
C ASP A 26 -1.61 10.79 -1.85
N CYS A 27 -0.53 10.75 -2.63
CA CYS A 27 -0.53 10.22 -3.99
C CYS A 27 -0.07 8.75 -4.01
N HIS A 28 -0.91 7.87 -4.55
CA HIS A 28 -0.52 6.49 -4.83
C HIS A 28 0.45 6.45 -6.02
N LYS A 29 1.74 6.19 -5.74
CA LYS A 29 2.80 6.23 -6.76
C LYS A 29 3.32 4.85 -7.18
N TYR A 30 3.24 3.84 -6.33
CA TYR A 30 3.82 2.52 -6.62
C TYR A 30 2.99 1.36 -6.07
N TYR A 31 3.20 0.20 -6.66
CA TYR A 31 2.81 -1.10 -6.12
C TYR A 31 4.04 -1.85 -5.61
N GLY A 32 3.89 -2.59 -4.51
CA GLY A 32 5.00 -3.36 -3.95
C GLY A 32 4.60 -4.60 -3.16
N ARG A 33 5.59 -5.43 -2.84
CA ARG A 33 5.41 -6.63 -2.02
C ARG A 33 5.87 -6.38 -0.59
N PRO A 34 5.05 -6.69 0.43
CA PRO A 34 5.47 -6.57 1.81
C PRO A 34 6.58 -7.57 2.14
N GLY A 35 7.46 -7.18 3.05
CA GLY A 35 8.55 -8.01 3.53
C GLY A 35 9.23 -7.38 4.75
N LEU A 36 10.45 -7.82 5.01
CA LEU A 36 11.28 -7.34 6.10
C LEU A 36 12.65 -6.91 5.57
N VAL A 37 13.19 -5.82 6.12
CA VAL A 37 14.59 -5.43 5.98
C VAL A 37 15.16 -5.30 7.40
N GLY A 38 16.06 -6.21 7.76
CA GLY A 38 16.45 -6.41 9.16
C GLY A 38 15.22 -6.81 10.00
N ASN A 39 14.95 -6.04 11.06
CA ASN A 39 13.78 -6.25 11.93
C ASN A 39 12.67 -5.20 11.72
N ARG A 40 12.59 -4.63 10.52
CA ARG A 40 11.58 -3.60 10.18
C ARG A 40 10.74 -4.05 9.00
N PHE A 41 9.45 -3.77 9.06
CA PHE A 41 8.56 -3.91 7.91
C PHE A 41 9.04 -3.02 6.77
N ALA A 42 9.05 -3.60 5.58
CA ALA A 42 9.48 -2.95 4.35
C ALA A 42 8.59 -3.37 3.20
N VAL A 43 8.65 -2.63 2.10
CA VAL A 43 7.96 -2.96 0.86
C VAL A 43 8.98 -2.92 -0.27
N THR A 44 9.11 -4.01 -1.01
CA THR A 44 9.88 -4.04 -2.26
C THR A 44 9.00 -3.46 -3.37
N VAL A 45 9.43 -2.35 -3.96
CA VAL A 45 8.72 -1.71 -5.08
C VAL A 45 8.81 -2.61 -6.31
N VAL A 46 7.66 -2.94 -6.92
CA VAL A 46 7.57 -3.83 -8.09
C VAL A 46 7.19 -3.07 -9.35
N SER A 47 6.30 -2.09 -9.25
CA SER A 47 5.90 -1.28 -10.41
C SER A 47 5.41 0.12 -10.00
N PRO A 48 5.53 1.12 -10.88
CA PRO A 48 4.82 2.38 -10.71
C PRO A 48 3.31 2.16 -10.81
N ALA A 49 2.55 2.97 -10.08
CA ALA A 49 1.12 3.10 -10.30
C ALA A 49 0.92 3.72 -11.69
N ARG A 50 0.08 3.11 -12.53
CA ARG A 50 -0.27 3.69 -13.82
C ARG A 50 -1.09 4.95 -13.53
N ASN A 51 -0.49 6.11 -13.76
CA ASN A 51 -1.13 7.38 -13.51
C ASN A 51 -1.41 8.04 -14.86
N GLU A 52 -2.69 8.21 -15.17
CA GLU A 52 -3.17 8.96 -16.34
C GLU A 52 -2.94 10.48 -16.15
N ASN A 53 -2.59 10.88 -14.91
CA ASN A 53 -2.32 12.25 -14.48
C ASN A 53 -0.89 12.44 -13.95
N ALA A 54 0.09 11.66 -14.42
CA ALA A 54 1.51 11.93 -14.12
C ALA A 54 2.07 13.02 -15.04
N GLU A 55 1.44 14.20 -15.03
CA GLU A 55 2.17 15.43 -15.30
C GLU A 55 2.73 15.92 -13.95
N GLU A 56 4.02 16.23 -13.96
CA GLU A 56 4.73 16.98 -12.90
C GLU A 56 4.93 16.27 -11.55
N LEU A 57 6.08 15.62 -11.39
CA LEU A 57 7.00 15.90 -10.26
C LEU A 57 8.30 15.09 -10.44
N PHE A 58 9.12 15.53 -11.38
CA PHE A 58 10.56 15.29 -11.34
C PHE A 58 11.22 16.64 -11.56
N VAL A 59 11.48 17.36 -10.46
CA VAL A 59 12.51 18.42 -10.38
C VAL A 59 13.68 17.80 -9.64
#